data_AF-A0A9P1BRD7-F1
#
_entry.id   AF-A0A9P1BRD7-F1
#
_cell.length_a   1.000
_cell.length_b   1.000
_cell.length_c   1.000
_cell.angle_alpha   90.00
_cell.angle_beta   90.00
_cell.angle_gamma   90.00
#
_symmetry.space_group_name_H-M   'P 1'
#
loop_
_entity.id
_entity.type
_entity.pdbx_description
1 polymer ?
#
loop_
_entity_poly.entity_id
_entity_poly.type
_entity_poly.pdbx_seq_one_letter_code
_entity_poly.pdbx_strand_id
1 'polypeptide(L)'
;MAAKARLMQRLWRLLQRLPLERRRKVLERFTASQKRALECWILGNAVAVPQAFGPRRVTLASTLKEQSPAVGTGSSQNIVRYKRGKVTYYAAQMHLGSGLRMLSKTERCLQVAQSHELLLRRVRETCRSAVVHDECMGQAIRESLADLADEAKRIGLRFVVQIRIPWSCCALTSPPFRLRNLELGLRSWQRLHEARTAISSLAKRTRRGRANLAEPGVQRAWQQLREAYLASTKHSPRAISRLQLLEEEFRLRRKRDLEGKILAQKAQEMRLARVEAQLEALLSRWNEQRKLSLRHCTSLRISQKVRAVVPPVL
;
A
#
# COMPACT_ATOMS: atom_id res chain seq x y z
N MET A 1 36.48 21.29 28.48
CA MET A 1 35.01 21.08 28.62
C MET A 1 34.30 20.81 27.29
N ALA A 2 34.55 21.58 26.22
CA ALA A 2 33.85 21.43 24.92
C ALA A 2 33.93 20.01 24.29
N ALA A 3 35.07 19.33 24.37
CA ALA A 3 35.22 17.97 23.80
C ALA A 3 34.29 16.94 24.47
N LYS A 4 34.13 17.01 25.80
CA LYS A 4 33.23 16.13 26.56
C LYS A 4 31.76 16.37 26.19
N ALA A 5 31.36 17.63 26.03
CA ALA A 5 30.01 17.98 25.62
C ALA A 5 29.68 17.45 24.21
N ARG A 6 30.61 17.58 23.24
CA ARG A 6 30.46 17.04 21.88
C ARG A 6 30.33 15.50 21.87
N LEU A 7 31.08 14.82 22.73
CA LEU A 7 30.99 13.36 22.90
C LEU A 7 29.61 12.94 23.43
N MET A 8 29.12 13.58 24.49
CA MET A 8 27.79 13.28 25.05
C MET A 8 26.68 13.54 24.05
N GLN A 9 26.75 14.66 23.33
CA GLN A 9 25.80 14.98 22.27
C GLN A 9 25.78 13.91 21.18
N ARG A 10 26.95 13.41 20.76
CA ARG A 10 27.05 12.36 19.75
C ARG A 10 26.51 11.02 20.26
N LEU A 11 26.85 10.63 21.49
CA LEU A 11 26.32 9.43 22.15
C LEU A 11 24.79 9.49 22.23
N TRP A 12 24.25 10.61 22.69
CA TRP A 12 22.81 10.83 22.82
C TRP A 12 22.09 10.71 21.46
N ARG A 13 22.59 11.39 20.42
CA ARG A 13 22.03 11.31 19.06
C ARG A 13 22.03 9.89 18.50
N LEU A 14 23.05 9.09 18.80
CA LEU A 14 23.12 7.70 18.35
C LEU A 14 22.16 6.79 19.16
N LEU A 15 22.06 6.99 20.47
CA LEU A 15 21.09 6.27 21.31
C LEU A 15 19.64 6.55 20.89
N GLN A 16 19.33 7.77 20.46
CA GLN A 16 18.02 8.14 19.94
C GLN A 16 17.64 7.41 18.63
N ARG A 17 18.63 6.95 17.85
CA ARG A 17 18.40 6.20 16.60
C ARG A 17 18.11 4.72 16.83
N LEU A 18 18.34 4.20 18.04
CA LEU A 18 18.09 2.81 18.38
C LEU A 18 16.65 2.62 18.93
N PRO A 19 16.01 1.47 18.62
CA PRO A 19 14.79 1.02 19.30
C PRO A 19 15.00 0.92 20.81
N LEU A 20 13.92 1.06 21.59
CA LEU A 20 13.97 1.10 23.05
C LEU A 20 14.72 -0.10 23.65
N GLU A 21 14.43 -1.32 23.20
CA GLU A 21 15.07 -2.54 23.73
C GLU A 21 16.57 -2.59 23.43
N ARG A 22 16.99 -2.18 22.23
CA ARG A 22 18.42 -2.10 21.88
C ARG A 22 19.11 -1.00 22.67
N ARG A 23 18.44 0.14 22.89
CA ARG A 23 18.94 1.24 23.72
C ARG A 23 19.21 0.78 25.15
N ARG A 24 18.28 0.03 25.76
CA ARG A 24 18.45 -0.55 27.11
C ARG A 24 19.69 -1.44 27.19
N LYS A 25 19.84 -2.40 26.26
CA LYS A 25 21.01 -3.28 26.18
C LYS A 25 22.33 -2.51 26.02
N VAL A 26 22.36 -1.45 25.23
CA VAL A 26 23.55 -0.61 25.09
C VAL A 26 23.85 0.15 26.39
N LEU A 27 22.83 0.69 27.05
CA LEU A 27 22.98 1.41 28.33
C LEU A 27 23.43 0.50 29.47
N GLU A 28 23.08 -0.79 29.48
CA GLU A 28 23.56 -1.76 30.47
C GLU A 28 25.09 -1.85 30.50
N ARG A 29 25.75 -1.64 29.36
CA ARG A 29 27.21 -1.64 29.23
C ARG A 29 27.89 -0.37 29.77
N PHE A 30 27.11 0.66 30.08
CA PHE A 30 27.65 1.89 30.67
C PHE A 30 27.91 1.65 32.16
N THR A 31 29.08 2.07 32.64
CA THR A 31 29.34 2.15 34.07
C THR A 31 28.37 3.13 34.74
N ALA A 32 28.09 2.97 36.04
CA ALA A 32 27.23 3.89 36.79
C ALA A 32 27.69 5.36 36.65
N SER A 33 29.01 5.60 36.62
CA SER A 33 29.58 6.93 36.40
C SER A 33 29.28 7.51 35.01
N GLN A 34 29.24 6.68 33.97
CA GLN A 34 28.90 7.11 32.61
C GLN A 34 27.41 7.37 32.47
N LYS A 35 26.56 6.52 33.08
CA LYS A 35 25.11 6.73 33.15
C LYS A 35 24.80 8.07 33.82
N ARG A 36 25.33 8.31 35.02
CA ARG A 36 25.18 9.59 35.72
C ARG A 36 25.70 10.77 34.91
N ALA A 37 26.87 10.66 34.27
CA ALA A 37 27.42 11.75 33.46
C ALA A 37 26.55 12.06 32.23
N LEU A 38 25.97 11.04 31.60
CA LEU A 38 25.02 11.19 30.50
C LEU A 38 23.70 11.78 30.99
N GLU A 39 23.17 11.31 32.12
CA GLU A 39 21.97 11.85 32.78
C GLU A 39 22.14 13.32 33.15
N CYS A 40 23.23 13.69 33.82
CA CYS A 40 23.54 15.08 34.15
C CYS A 40 23.69 15.95 32.89
N TRP A 41 24.28 15.41 31.82
CA TRP A 41 24.36 16.13 30.54
C TRP A 41 22.98 16.30 29.90
N ILE A 42 22.13 15.26 29.92
CA ILE A 42 20.76 15.33 29.40
C ILE A 42 19.98 16.35 30.21
N LEU A 43 19.96 16.27 31.54
CA LEU A 43 19.24 17.20 32.40
C LEU A 43 19.75 18.64 32.25
N GLY A 44 21.08 18.82 32.18
CA GLY A 44 21.70 20.13 32.00
C GLY A 44 21.48 20.76 30.62
N ASN A 45 21.19 19.97 29.58
CA ASN A 45 20.90 20.47 28.22
C ASN A 45 19.43 20.36 27.83
N ALA A 46 18.60 19.62 28.57
CA ALA A 46 17.15 19.50 28.34
C ALA A 46 16.41 20.79 28.74
N VAL A 47 17.02 21.63 29.58
CA VAL A 47 16.50 22.96 29.95
C VAL A 47 16.67 23.98 28.81
N ALA A 48 17.49 23.69 27.80
CA ALA A 48 17.44 24.40 26.53
C ALA A 48 16.27 23.85 25.71
N VAL A 49 15.05 24.26 26.09
CA VAL A 49 13.83 24.11 25.28
C VAL A 49 14.17 24.51 23.84
N PRO A 50 13.74 23.74 22.83
CA PRO A 50 13.92 24.15 21.45
C PRO A 50 13.35 25.56 21.28
N GLN A 51 14.20 26.51 20.84
CA GLN A 51 13.72 27.70 20.16
C GLN A 51 12.58 27.23 19.26
N ALA A 52 11.41 27.82 19.51
CA ALA A 52 10.16 27.50 18.85
C ALA A 52 10.46 27.13 17.40
N PHE A 53 9.96 25.96 16.99
CA PHE A 53 9.78 25.68 15.58
C PHE A 53 9.02 26.89 15.01
N GLY A 54 9.76 27.85 14.43
CA GLY A 54 9.18 28.92 13.65
C GLY A 54 8.24 28.25 12.65
N PRO A 55 7.08 28.86 12.35
CA PRO A 55 6.10 28.26 11.48
C PRO A 55 6.83 27.79 10.23
N ARG A 56 6.92 26.47 10.07
CA ARG A 56 7.32 25.88 8.80
C ARG A 56 6.34 26.50 7.83
N ARG A 57 6.81 27.42 6.98
CA ARG A 57 6.16 27.73 5.73
C ARG A 57 6.04 26.38 5.04
N VAL A 58 4.90 25.74 5.23
CA VAL A 58 4.36 24.78 4.30
C VAL A 58 4.13 25.64 3.09
N THR A 59 5.11 25.69 2.20
CA THR A 59 4.86 26.04 0.82
C THR A 59 3.87 24.98 0.38
N LEU A 60 2.58 25.33 0.44
CA LEU A 60 1.53 24.70 -0.33
C LEU A 60 1.96 24.90 -1.78
N ALA A 61 2.84 24.02 -2.27
CA ALA A 61 2.98 23.80 -3.68
C ALA A 61 1.67 23.16 -4.11
N SER A 62 0.68 24.01 -4.39
CA SER A 62 -0.50 23.72 -5.19
C SER A 62 -0.03 23.36 -6.59
N THR A 63 0.60 22.20 -6.73
CA THR A 63 0.57 21.47 -7.98
C THR A 63 -0.68 20.60 -7.92
N LEU A 64 -1.82 21.28 -8.07
CA LEU A 64 -2.96 20.75 -8.82
C LEU A 64 -2.42 20.45 -10.23
N LYS A 65 -1.69 19.33 -10.35
CA LYS A 65 -1.65 18.61 -11.60
C LYS A 65 -3.00 17.94 -11.62
N GLU A 66 -3.95 18.62 -12.25
CA GLU A 66 -5.05 18.00 -12.97
C GLU A 66 -4.46 16.92 -13.87
N GLN A 67 -4.19 15.76 -13.29
CA GLN A 67 -4.23 14.53 -14.04
C GLN A 67 -5.70 14.24 -14.18
N SER A 68 -6.29 14.87 -15.19
CA SER A 68 -7.46 14.38 -15.88
C SER A 68 -7.34 12.86 -15.89
N PRO A 69 -8.28 12.11 -15.28
CA PRO A 69 -8.45 10.75 -15.72
C PRO A 69 -8.69 10.90 -17.21
N ALA A 70 -7.88 10.22 -18.03
CA ALA A 70 -8.29 9.84 -19.36
C ALA A 70 -9.52 8.93 -19.19
N VAL A 71 -10.64 9.54 -18.81
CA VAL A 71 -11.98 9.16 -19.20
C VAL A 71 -11.90 9.31 -20.70
N GLY A 72 -11.49 8.23 -21.37
CA GLY A 72 -11.89 8.02 -22.73
C GLY A 72 -13.39 8.21 -22.71
N THR A 73 -13.82 9.38 -23.18
CA THR A 73 -15.20 9.69 -23.51
C THR A 73 -15.68 8.50 -24.30
N GLY A 74 -16.59 7.76 -23.67
CA GLY A 74 -17.10 6.51 -24.18
C GLY A 74 -17.83 6.76 -25.48
N SER A 75 -17.12 6.69 -26.59
CA SER A 75 -17.77 6.41 -27.86
C SER A 75 -18.25 4.97 -27.77
N SER A 76 -19.57 4.81 -27.67
CA SER A 76 -20.24 3.58 -28.07
C SER A 76 -19.91 3.36 -29.54
N GLN A 77 -18.75 2.79 -29.85
CA GLN A 77 -18.49 2.37 -31.21
C GLN A 77 -19.40 1.17 -31.47
N ASN A 78 -20.41 1.37 -32.30
CA ASN A 78 -21.18 0.29 -32.89
C ASN A 78 -20.20 -0.52 -33.74
N ILE A 79 -19.72 -1.66 -33.21
CA ILE A 79 -18.81 -2.53 -33.94
C ILE A 79 -19.67 -3.39 -34.87
N VAL A 80 -19.67 -3.05 -36.15
CA VAL A 80 -20.23 -3.92 -37.19
C VAL A 80 -19.24 -5.06 -37.43
N ARG A 81 -19.67 -6.31 -37.22
CA ARG A 81 -18.88 -7.49 -37.63
C ARG A 81 -19.65 -8.29 -38.67
N TYR A 82 -18.99 -8.55 -39.78
CA TYR A 82 -19.44 -9.48 -40.80
C TYR A 82 -19.00 -10.89 -40.42
N LYS A 83 -19.95 -11.81 -40.25
CA LYS A 83 -19.63 -13.22 -40.02
C LYS A 83 -20.56 -14.08 -40.87
N ARG A 84 -19.99 -14.84 -41.82
CA ARG A 84 -20.73 -15.77 -42.71
C ARG A 84 -21.88 -15.10 -43.49
N GLY A 85 -21.64 -13.93 -44.09
CA GLY A 85 -22.65 -13.23 -44.90
C GLY A 85 -23.79 -12.56 -44.14
N LYS A 86 -23.86 -12.69 -42.80
CA LYS A 86 -24.84 -11.97 -41.96
C LYS A 86 -24.17 -10.78 -41.25
N VAL A 87 -24.77 -9.60 -41.39
CA VAL A 87 -24.37 -8.40 -40.63
C VAL A 87 -24.85 -8.59 -39.20
N THR A 88 -23.91 -8.77 -38.27
CA THR A 88 -24.23 -8.83 -36.85
C THR A 88 -23.89 -7.47 -36.25
N TYR A 89 -24.88 -6.74 -35.75
CA TYR A 89 -24.65 -5.49 -35.03
C TYR A 89 -24.29 -5.84 -33.59
N TYR A 90 -22.97 -5.83 -33.28
CA TYR A 90 -22.52 -6.07 -31.92
C TYR A 90 -22.64 -4.80 -31.09
N ALA A 91 -23.52 -4.92 -30.10
CA ALA A 91 -23.48 -4.32 -28.77
C ALA A 91 -23.00 -2.87 -28.69
N ALA A 92 -23.96 -1.96 -28.54
CA ALA A 92 -23.76 -0.92 -27.55
C ALA A 92 -23.27 -1.61 -26.26
N GLN A 93 -22.02 -1.35 -25.89
CA GLN A 93 -21.42 -1.87 -24.69
C GLN A 93 -21.30 -0.71 -23.73
N MET A 94 -21.93 -0.85 -22.57
CA MET A 94 -21.92 0.21 -21.58
C MET A 94 -21.31 -0.25 -20.27
N HIS A 95 -20.35 0.54 -19.79
CA HIS A 95 -19.82 0.42 -18.45
C HIS A 95 -20.77 1.14 -17.49
N LEU A 96 -21.31 0.41 -16.51
CA LEU A 96 -22.21 0.98 -15.50
C LEU A 96 -21.46 1.56 -14.30
N GLY A 97 -20.23 1.11 -14.05
CA GLY A 97 -19.47 1.44 -12.83
C GLY A 97 -18.99 0.17 -12.13
N SER A 98 -18.03 0.29 -11.20
CA SER A 98 -17.53 -0.78 -10.32
C SER A 98 -17.22 -2.15 -10.96
N GLY A 99 -16.89 -2.15 -12.26
CA GLY A 99 -16.58 -3.36 -13.03
C GLY A 99 -17.76 -4.00 -13.76
N LEU A 100 -18.98 -3.46 -13.67
CA LEU A 100 -20.14 -3.97 -14.40
C LEU A 100 -20.17 -3.48 -15.84
N ARG A 101 -20.48 -4.41 -16.75
CA ARG A 101 -20.65 -4.16 -18.18
C ARG A 101 -21.96 -4.75 -18.65
N MET A 102 -22.75 -3.94 -19.35
CA MET A 102 -23.93 -4.40 -20.08
C MET A 102 -23.59 -4.60 -21.55
N LEU A 103 -24.19 -5.65 -22.12
CA LEU A 103 -24.02 -6.07 -23.50
C LEU A 103 -25.40 -6.29 -24.10
N SER A 104 -25.63 -5.71 -25.26
CA SER A 104 -26.80 -6.01 -26.09
C SER A 104 -26.36 -6.72 -27.38
N LYS A 105 -27.17 -7.59 -27.98
CA LYS A 105 -26.84 -8.21 -29.28
C LYS A 105 -28.08 -8.19 -30.18
N THR A 106 -27.96 -7.66 -31.39
CA THR A 106 -29.02 -7.73 -32.41
C THR A 106 -28.48 -8.10 -33.79
N GLU A 107 -29.28 -8.86 -34.51
CA GLU A 107 -29.01 -9.31 -35.88
C GLU A 107 -30.00 -8.68 -36.88
N ARG A 108 -30.84 -7.73 -36.43
CA ARG A 108 -31.94 -7.17 -37.22
C ARG A 108 -31.49 -5.98 -38.09
N CYS A 109 -31.37 -4.79 -37.50
CA CYS A 109 -31.02 -3.56 -38.22
C CYS A 109 -30.38 -2.52 -37.29
N LEU A 110 -29.82 -1.45 -37.88
CA LEU A 110 -29.13 -0.38 -37.17
C LEU A 110 -30.05 0.39 -36.20
N GLN A 111 -31.30 0.65 -36.57
CA GLN A 111 -32.27 1.34 -35.70
C GLN A 111 -32.51 0.59 -34.39
N VAL A 112 -32.58 -0.74 -34.46
CA VAL A 112 -32.68 -1.60 -33.27
C VAL A 112 -31.41 -1.51 -32.42
N ALA A 113 -30.22 -1.44 -33.03
CA ALA A 113 -28.99 -1.23 -32.27
C ALA A 113 -28.95 0.15 -31.57
N GLN A 114 -29.46 1.20 -32.22
CA GLN A 114 -29.57 2.55 -31.62
C GLN A 114 -30.57 2.59 -30.46
N SER A 115 -31.72 1.92 -30.57
CA SER A 115 -32.68 1.83 -29.46
C SER A 115 -32.08 1.07 -28.27
N HIS A 116 -31.30 0.01 -28.53
CA HIS A 116 -30.56 -0.70 -27.48
C HIS A 116 -29.55 0.21 -26.79
N GLU A 117 -28.87 1.08 -27.53
CA GLU A 117 -27.92 2.05 -26.97
C GLU A 117 -28.61 3.06 -26.05
N LEU A 118 -29.73 3.64 -26.48
CA LEU A 118 -30.51 4.59 -25.68
C LEU A 118 -30.97 3.95 -24.36
N LEU A 119 -31.43 2.71 -24.42
CA LEU A 119 -31.83 1.94 -23.23
C LEU A 119 -30.66 1.76 -22.27
N LEU A 120 -29.47 1.39 -22.77
CA LEU A 120 -28.27 1.28 -21.95
C LEU A 120 -27.86 2.62 -21.32
N ARG A 121 -27.99 3.74 -22.07
CA ARG A 121 -27.68 5.09 -21.55
C ARG A 121 -28.60 5.45 -20.38
N ARG A 122 -29.89 5.18 -20.48
CA ARG A 122 -30.84 5.37 -19.38
C ARG A 122 -30.43 4.57 -18.14
N VAL A 123 -30.14 3.28 -18.29
CA VAL A 123 -29.67 2.44 -17.16
C VAL A 123 -28.39 3.02 -16.55
N ARG A 124 -27.45 3.48 -17.36
CA ARG A 124 -26.22 4.11 -16.87
C ARG A 124 -26.48 5.41 -16.12
N GLU A 125 -27.38 6.26 -16.60
CA GLU A 125 -27.74 7.52 -15.95
C GLU A 125 -28.35 7.26 -14.57
N THR A 126 -29.29 6.31 -14.46
CA THR A 126 -29.85 5.89 -13.17
C THR A 126 -28.78 5.32 -12.25
N CYS A 127 -27.89 4.47 -12.79
CA CYS A 127 -26.79 3.91 -12.01
C CYS A 127 -25.80 4.98 -11.56
N ARG A 128 -25.53 6.01 -12.37
CA ARG A 128 -24.54 7.08 -12.08
C ARG A 128 -24.92 7.84 -10.81
N SER A 129 -26.20 8.11 -10.62
CA SER A 129 -26.74 8.74 -9.40
C SER A 129 -26.57 7.87 -8.16
N ALA A 130 -26.52 6.54 -8.33
CA ALA A 130 -26.37 5.56 -7.26
C ALA A 130 -24.92 5.15 -6.95
N VAL A 131 -23.92 5.60 -7.72
CA VAL A 131 -22.49 5.19 -7.59
C VAL A 131 -21.88 5.53 -6.23
N VAL A 132 -22.52 6.37 -5.42
CA VAL A 132 -22.01 6.74 -4.09
C VAL A 132 -21.99 5.55 -3.12
N HIS A 133 -22.87 4.54 -3.31
CA HIS A 133 -22.92 3.35 -2.46
C HIS A 133 -23.15 2.06 -3.28
N ASP A 134 -22.29 1.05 -3.11
CA ASP A 134 -22.36 -0.21 -3.86
C ASP A 134 -23.71 -0.95 -3.68
N GLU A 135 -24.31 -0.85 -2.49
CA GLU A 135 -25.64 -1.42 -2.21
C GLU A 135 -26.75 -0.73 -3.03
N CYS A 136 -26.64 0.59 -3.25
CA CYS A 136 -27.57 1.34 -4.08
C CYS A 136 -27.44 0.97 -5.57
N MET A 137 -26.26 0.56 -6.03
CA MET A 137 -26.08 0.21 -7.45
C MET A 137 -26.88 -1.06 -7.82
N GLY A 138 -26.93 -2.06 -6.96
CA GLY A 138 -27.74 -3.27 -7.19
C GLY A 138 -29.25 -2.98 -7.23
N GLN A 139 -29.72 -2.05 -6.40
CA GLN A 139 -31.11 -1.59 -6.40
C GLN A 139 -31.43 -0.75 -7.65
N ALA A 140 -30.57 0.22 -7.98
CA ALA A 140 -30.74 1.06 -9.16
C ALA A 140 -30.78 0.25 -10.47
N ILE A 141 -29.98 -0.82 -10.57
CA ILE A 141 -30.04 -1.74 -11.71
C ILE A 141 -31.39 -2.48 -11.75
N ARG A 142 -31.90 -2.94 -10.60
CA ARG A 142 -33.19 -3.63 -10.52
C ARG A 142 -34.34 -2.72 -10.94
N GLU A 143 -34.39 -1.51 -10.41
CA GLU A 143 -35.41 -0.50 -10.74
C GLU A 143 -35.35 -0.15 -12.23
N SER A 144 -34.15 0.18 -12.74
CA SER A 144 -33.98 0.52 -14.16
C SER A 144 -34.41 -0.62 -15.10
N LEU A 145 -34.22 -1.88 -14.68
CA LEU A 145 -34.56 -3.04 -15.50
C LEU A 145 -36.00 -3.51 -15.28
N ALA A 146 -36.66 -3.14 -14.19
CA ALA A 146 -38.07 -3.43 -13.95
C ALA A 146 -38.94 -2.69 -14.96
N ASP A 147 -38.67 -1.39 -15.14
CA ASP A 147 -39.36 -0.53 -16.11
C ASP A 147 -39.13 -0.99 -17.57
N LEU A 148 -38.03 -1.71 -17.80
CA LEU A 148 -37.55 -2.11 -19.12
C LEU A 148 -37.58 -3.62 -19.35
N ALA A 149 -38.23 -4.40 -18.48
CA ALA A 149 -38.03 -5.85 -18.41
C ALA A 149 -38.36 -6.58 -19.72
N ASP A 150 -39.47 -6.23 -20.36
CA ASP A 150 -39.92 -6.90 -21.59
C ASP A 150 -39.12 -6.48 -22.81
N GLU A 151 -38.72 -5.21 -22.88
CA GLU A 151 -37.81 -4.69 -23.90
C GLU A 151 -36.43 -5.34 -23.76
N ALA A 152 -35.85 -5.31 -22.57
CA ALA A 152 -34.55 -5.91 -22.28
C ALA A 152 -34.49 -7.42 -22.60
N LYS A 153 -35.59 -8.16 -22.37
CA LYS A 153 -35.72 -9.57 -22.77
C LYS A 153 -35.71 -9.72 -24.30
N ARG A 154 -36.53 -8.93 -25.02
CA ARG A 154 -36.60 -8.95 -26.50
C ARG A 154 -35.26 -8.62 -27.15
N ILE A 155 -34.53 -7.70 -26.53
CA ILE A 155 -33.22 -7.19 -26.95
C ILE A 155 -32.08 -8.19 -26.64
N GLY A 156 -32.35 -9.23 -25.86
CA GLY A 156 -31.36 -10.24 -25.48
C GLY A 156 -30.25 -9.67 -24.61
N LEU A 157 -30.60 -8.73 -23.72
CA LEU A 157 -29.67 -8.02 -22.86
C LEU A 157 -28.90 -8.99 -21.94
N ARG A 158 -27.59 -8.77 -21.84
CA ARG A 158 -26.68 -9.56 -21.03
C ARG A 158 -25.85 -8.66 -20.15
N PHE A 159 -25.47 -9.17 -18.99
CA PHE A 159 -24.56 -8.48 -18.09
C PHE A 159 -23.31 -9.33 -17.85
N VAL A 160 -22.19 -8.65 -17.74
CA VAL A 160 -20.86 -9.23 -17.53
C VAL A 160 -20.21 -8.49 -16.37
N VAL A 161 -19.68 -9.26 -15.43
CA VAL A 161 -18.89 -8.74 -14.32
C VAL A 161 -17.42 -8.76 -14.72
N GLN A 162 -16.77 -7.61 -14.68
CA GLN A 162 -15.36 -7.45 -14.99
C GLN A 162 -14.61 -6.81 -13.82
N ILE A 163 -13.73 -7.57 -13.16
CA ILE A 163 -12.96 -7.09 -12.01
C ILE A 163 -11.51 -6.87 -12.42
N ARG A 164 -10.96 -5.70 -12.09
CA ARG A 164 -9.52 -5.45 -12.18
C ARG A 164 -8.85 -5.80 -10.86
N ILE A 165 -7.86 -6.69 -10.94
CA ILE A 165 -7.02 -7.08 -9.81
C ILE A 165 -5.84 -6.08 -9.73
N PRO A 166 -5.50 -5.54 -8.55
CA PRO A 166 -4.51 -4.45 -8.42
C PRO A 166 -3.12 -4.75 -8.99
N TRP A 167 -2.71 -6.02 -9.00
CA TRP A 167 -1.41 -6.42 -9.54
C TRP A 167 -1.46 -6.93 -10.97
N SER A 168 -2.60 -7.34 -11.51
CA SER A 168 -2.62 -7.90 -12.86
C SER A 168 -3.07 -6.87 -13.88
N CYS A 169 -2.49 -6.93 -15.09
CA CYS A 169 -3.03 -6.20 -16.25
C CYS A 169 -4.34 -6.83 -16.75
N CYS A 170 -4.61 -8.06 -16.31
CA CYS A 170 -5.71 -8.87 -16.75
C CYS A 170 -6.92 -8.72 -15.83
N ALA A 171 -8.07 -8.38 -16.41
CA ALA A 171 -9.33 -8.40 -15.67
C ALA A 171 -9.93 -9.82 -15.63
N LEU A 172 -10.48 -10.20 -14.48
CA LEU A 172 -11.37 -11.35 -14.39
C LEU A 172 -12.71 -10.98 -15.00
N THR A 173 -13.24 -11.84 -15.87
CA THR A 173 -14.49 -11.58 -16.59
C THR A 173 -15.41 -12.77 -16.37
N SER A 174 -16.59 -12.53 -15.79
CA SER A 174 -17.59 -13.58 -15.62
C SER A 174 -18.15 -14.02 -16.98
N PRO A 175 -18.83 -15.18 -17.04
CA PRO A 175 -19.70 -15.48 -18.16
C PRO A 175 -20.77 -14.39 -18.32
N PRO A 176 -21.28 -14.18 -19.54
CA PRO A 176 -22.42 -13.30 -19.74
C PRO A 176 -23.66 -13.94 -19.16
N PHE A 177 -24.26 -13.25 -18.22
CA PHE A 177 -25.52 -13.66 -17.64
C PHE A 177 -26.68 -13.00 -18.38
N ARG A 178 -27.79 -13.71 -18.50
CA ARG A 178 -29.02 -13.20 -19.13
C ARG A 178 -29.86 -12.47 -18.08
N LEU A 179 -30.74 -11.56 -18.51
CA LEU A 179 -31.64 -10.84 -17.61
C LEU A 179 -32.49 -11.77 -16.71
N ARG A 180 -32.92 -12.94 -17.21
CA ARG A 180 -33.61 -13.96 -16.39
C ARG A 180 -32.80 -14.47 -15.18
N ASN A 181 -31.48 -14.27 -15.20
CA ASN A 181 -30.55 -14.65 -14.13
C ASN A 181 -29.93 -13.39 -13.48
N LEU A 182 -30.63 -12.25 -13.49
CA LEU A 182 -30.13 -10.98 -12.95
C LEU A 182 -29.65 -11.12 -11.51
N GLU A 183 -30.46 -11.74 -10.64
CA GLU A 183 -30.14 -11.95 -9.23
C GLU A 183 -28.86 -12.74 -9.00
N LEU A 184 -28.70 -13.85 -9.72
CA LEU A 184 -27.47 -14.65 -9.67
C LEU A 184 -26.25 -13.80 -10.03
N GLY A 185 -26.45 -12.90 -10.96
CA GLY A 185 -25.47 -11.95 -11.41
C GLY A 185 -25.03 -10.88 -10.46
N LEU A 186 -26.02 -10.19 -9.90
CA LEU A 186 -25.80 -9.14 -8.91
C LEU A 186 -25.13 -9.75 -7.67
N ARG A 187 -25.55 -10.94 -7.23
CA ARG A 187 -24.86 -11.69 -6.18
C ARG A 187 -23.42 -12.06 -6.56
N SER A 188 -23.20 -12.52 -7.80
CA SER A 188 -21.86 -12.82 -8.29
C SER A 188 -20.99 -11.57 -8.32
N TRP A 189 -21.51 -10.44 -8.81
CA TRP A 189 -20.86 -9.14 -8.82
C TRP A 189 -20.49 -8.67 -7.42
N GLN A 190 -21.43 -8.71 -6.49
CA GLN A 190 -21.24 -8.30 -5.11
C GLN A 190 -20.11 -9.10 -4.45
N ARG A 191 -20.17 -10.43 -4.47
CA ARG A 191 -19.12 -11.30 -3.89
C ARG A 191 -17.74 -11.03 -4.48
N LEU A 192 -17.71 -10.88 -5.80
CA LEU A 192 -16.50 -10.58 -6.56
C LEU A 192 -15.93 -9.19 -6.21
N HIS A 193 -16.80 -8.21 -6.03
CA HIS A 193 -16.43 -6.86 -5.64
C HIS A 193 -15.93 -6.81 -4.20
N GLU A 194 -16.66 -7.41 -3.25
CA GLU A 194 -16.26 -7.56 -1.84
C GLU A 194 -14.89 -8.21 -1.72
N ALA A 195 -14.65 -9.35 -2.37
CA ALA A 195 -13.35 -10.01 -2.34
C ALA A 195 -12.23 -9.13 -2.93
N ARG A 196 -12.52 -8.36 -3.99
CA ARG A 196 -11.57 -7.41 -4.57
C ARG A 196 -11.28 -6.22 -3.63
N THR A 197 -12.29 -5.70 -2.94
CA THR A 197 -12.11 -4.60 -1.97
C THR A 197 -11.30 -5.07 -0.77
N ALA A 198 -11.53 -6.28 -0.27
CA ALA A 198 -10.73 -6.91 0.79
C ALA A 198 -9.26 -7.06 0.38
N ILE A 199 -9.01 -7.51 -0.85
CA ILE A 199 -7.65 -7.53 -1.40
C ILE A 199 -7.04 -6.12 -1.43
N SER A 200 -7.80 -5.13 -1.89
CA SER A 200 -7.31 -3.76 -2.07
C SER A 200 -7.03 -3.04 -0.75
N SER A 201 -7.82 -3.31 0.28
CA SER A 201 -7.64 -2.75 1.63
C SER A 201 -6.45 -3.38 2.35
N LEU A 202 -6.25 -4.68 2.19
CA LEU A 202 -5.13 -5.42 2.78
C LEU A 202 -3.81 -5.17 2.04
N ALA A 203 -3.85 -5.11 0.71
CA ALA A 203 -2.67 -4.88 -0.13
C ALA A 203 -2.31 -3.39 -0.22
N LYS A 204 -2.01 -2.80 0.96
CA LYS A 204 -1.65 -1.38 1.10
C LYS A 204 -0.63 -0.97 0.05
N ARG A 205 -0.86 0.20 -0.55
CA ARG A 205 0.07 0.76 -1.53
C ARG A 205 1.34 1.20 -0.83
N THR A 206 2.47 0.74 -1.35
CA THR A 206 3.79 1.27 -1.02
C THR A 206 3.89 2.74 -1.47
N ARG A 207 4.92 3.46 -1.01
CA ARG A 207 5.21 4.84 -1.48
C ARG A 207 5.34 4.96 -3.00
N ARG A 208 5.62 3.85 -3.70
CA ARG A 208 5.72 3.77 -5.16
C ARG A 208 4.39 3.40 -5.84
N GLY A 209 3.27 3.42 -5.12
CA GLY A 209 1.95 3.08 -5.63
C GLY A 209 1.70 1.57 -5.87
N ARG A 210 2.68 0.70 -5.60
CA ARG A 210 2.55 -0.75 -5.78
C ARG A 210 1.85 -1.39 -4.58
N ALA A 211 0.90 -2.28 -4.83
CA ALA A 211 0.23 -3.07 -3.79
C ALA A 211 1.21 -4.08 -3.15
N ASN A 212 1.31 -4.08 -1.82
CA ASN A 212 2.14 -5.02 -1.07
C ASN A 212 1.37 -6.33 -0.84
N LEU A 213 1.79 -7.41 -1.51
CA LEU A 213 1.13 -8.72 -1.46
C LEU A 213 1.69 -9.65 -0.38
N ALA A 214 2.72 -9.21 0.35
CA ALA A 214 3.34 -10.01 1.40
C ALA A 214 2.55 -10.00 2.72
N GLU A 215 1.44 -9.26 2.81
CA GLU A 215 0.56 -9.32 3.97
C GLU A 215 -0.19 -10.67 4.03
N PRO A 216 -0.24 -11.34 5.20
CA PRO A 216 -0.84 -12.68 5.32
C PRO A 216 -2.33 -12.69 4.96
N GLY A 217 -3.06 -11.61 5.27
CA GLY A 217 -4.49 -11.48 4.93
C GLY A 217 -4.76 -11.50 3.42
N VAL A 218 -3.81 -11.06 2.59
CA VAL A 218 -3.99 -10.98 1.13
C VAL A 218 -4.18 -12.37 0.52
N GLN A 219 -3.51 -13.40 1.06
CA GLN A 219 -3.69 -14.78 0.57
C GLN A 219 -5.11 -15.29 0.82
N ARG A 220 -5.67 -15.00 2.00
CA ARG A 220 -7.06 -15.38 2.33
C ARG A 220 -8.05 -14.64 1.42
N ALA A 221 -7.88 -13.33 1.25
CA ALA A 221 -8.73 -12.54 0.37
C ALA A 221 -8.62 -12.97 -1.10
N TRP A 222 -7.43 -13.38 -1.56
CA TRP A 222 -7.24 -13.99 -2.88
C TRP A 222 -7.98 -15.32 -3.04
N GLN A 223 -7.93 -16.18 -2.03
CA GLN A 223 -8.67 -17.45 -2.03
C GLN A 223 -10.19 -17.23 -2.10
N GLN A 224 -10.72 -16.25 -1.35
CA GLN A 224 -12.13 -15.87 -1.42
C GLN A 224 -12.52 -15.36 -2.82
N LEU A 225 -11.67 -14.55 -3.45
CA LEU A 225 -11.90 -14.08 -4.82
C LEU A 225 -11.93 -15.24 -5.81
N ARG A 226 -11.00 -16.20 -5.67
CA ARG A 226 -10.92 -17.41 -6.48
C ARG A 226 -12.19 -18.24 -6.37
N GLU A 227 -12.67 -18.50 -5.15
CA GLU A 227 -13.90 -19.25 -4.89
C GLU A 227 -15.13 -18.54 -5.47
N ALA A 228 -15.25 -17.24 -5.23
CA ALA A 228 -16.33 -16.43 -5.79
C ALA A 228 -16.34 -16.46 -7.33
N TYR A 229 -15.16 -16.37 -7.97
CA TYR A 229 -15.04 -16.43 -9.41
C TYR A 229 -15.38 -17.82 -9.98
N LEU A 230 -14.91 -18.90 -9.36
CA LEU A 230 -15.24 -20.27 -9.77
C LEU A 230 -16.73 -20.56 -9.64
N ALA A 231 -17.35 -20.12 -8.54
CA ALA A 231 -18.79 -20.24 -8.34
C ALA A 231 -19.58 -19.49 -9.45
N SER A 232 -19.13 -18.28 -9.82
CA SER A 232 -19.77 -17.49 -10.89
C SER A 232 -19.59 -18.09 -12.29
N THR A 233 -18.51 -18.84 -12.51
CA THR A 233 -18.14 -19.41 -13.82
C THR A 233 -18.55 -20.87 -13.99
N LYS A 234 -19.15 -21.48 -12.95
CA LYS A 234 -19.48 -22.91 -12.89
C LYS A 234 -18.29 -23.80 -13.28
N HIS A 235 -17.09 -23.44 -12.82
CA HIS A 235 -15.87 -24.20 -13.09
C HIS A 235 -15.55 -24.43 -14.58
N SER A 236 -15.89 -23.47 -15.45
CA SER A 236 -15.51 -23.54 -16.87
C SER A 236 -13.99 -23.76 -17.03
N PRO A 237 -13.53 -24.68 -17.90
CA PRO A 237 -12.10 -24.93 -18.10
C PRO A 237 -11.30 -23.67 -18.42
N ARG A 238 -11.88 -22.77 -19.23
CA ARG A 238 -11.27 -21.47 -19.56
C ARG A 238 -11.12 -20.57 -18.34
N ALA A 239 -12.07 -20.60 -17.40
CA ALA A 239 -11.99 -19.83 -16.16
C ALA A 239 -10.91 -20.40 -15.24
N ILE A 240 -10.76 -21.72 -15.18
CA ILE A 240 -9.71 -22.42 -14.42
C ILE A 240 -8.33 -22.04 -14.98
N SER A 241 -8.09 -22.20 -16.28
CA SER A 241 -6.80 -21.84 -16.90
C SER A 241 -6.47 -20.36 -16.68
N ARG A 242 -7.47 -19.48 -16.74
CA ARG A 242 -7.28 -18.05 -16.46
C ARG A 242 -6.90 -17.77 -15.01
N LEU A 243 -7.52 -18.47 -14.06
CA LEU A 243 -7.16 -18.36 -12.65
C LEU A 243 -5.77 -18.90 -12.38
N GLN A 244 -5.36 -20.01 -13.00
CA GLN A 244 -4.02 -20.57 -12.84
C GLN A 244 -2.93 -19.56 -13.23
N LEU A 245 -3.10 -18.88 -14.37
CA LEU A 245 -2.17 -17.80 -14.79
C LEU A 245 -2.11 -16.66 -13.75
N LEU A 246 -3.25 -16.25 -13.19
CA LEU A 246 -3.30 -15.21 -12.17
C LEU A 246 -2.73 -15.67 -10.82
N GLU A 247 -2.89 -16.94 -10.48
CA GLU A 247 -2.30 -17.56 -9.29
C GLU A 247 -0.77 -17.62 -9.40
N GLU A 248 -0.23 -17.96 -10.57
CA GLU A 248 1.20 -17.92 -10.83
C GLU A 248 1.75 -16.50 -10.74
N GLU A 249 1.09 -15.52 -11.38
CA GLU A 249 1.44 -14.11 -11.25
C GLU A 249 1.42 -13.65 -9.79
N PHE A 250 0.39 -14.04 -9.03
CA PHE A 250 0.25 -13.74 -7.61
C PHE A 250 1.39 -14.35 -6.79
N ARG A 251 1.69 -15.64 -6.98
CA ARG A 251 2.78 -16.35 -6.28
C ARG A 251 4.13 -15.68 -6.54
N LEU A 252 4.46 -15.39 -7.80
CA LEU A 252 5.72 -14.76 -8.18
C LEU A 252 5.87 -13.35 -7.62
N ARG A 253 4.80 -12.56 -7.58
CA ARG A 253 4.84 -11.21 -7.01
C ARG A 253 4.92 -11.23 -5.49
N ARG A 254 4.14 -12.08 -4.83
CA ARG A 254 4.19 -12.25 -3.38
C ARG A 254 5.56 -12.73 -2.91
N LYS A 255 6.19 -13.68 -3.62
CA LYS A 255 7.56 -14.10 -3.34
C LYS A 255 8.53 -12.92 -3.37
N ARG A 256 8.47 -12.10 -4.43
CA ARG A 256 9.29 -10.88 -4.55
C ARG A 256 9.03 -9.87 -3.43
N ASP A 257 7.78 -9.67 -3.04
CA ASP A 257 7.43 -8.76 -1.94
C ASP A 257 7.92 -9.28 -0.59
N LEU A 258 7.86 -10.59 -0.35
CA LEU A 258 8.40 -11.24 0.84
C LEU A 258 9.92 -11.13 0.90
N GLU A 259 10.61 -11.44 -0.20
CA GLU A 259 12.07 -11.26 -0.33
C GLU A 259 12.46 -9.79 -0.11
N GLY A 260 11.72 -8.85 -0.70
CA GLY A 260 11.91 -7.42 -0.50
C GLY A 260 11.74 -6.99 0.96
N LYS A 261 10.76 -7.55 1.68
CA LYS A 261 10.59 -7.33 3.13
C LYS A 261 11.77 -7.89 3.93
N ILE A 262 12.22 -9.11 3.63
CA ILE A 262 13.37 -9.73 4.30
C ILE A 262 14.64 -8.90 4.07
N LEU A 263 14.89 -8.47 2.84
CA LEU A 263 16.04 -7.63 2.51
C LEU A 263 15.97 -6.26 3.21
N ALA A 264 14.78 -5.66 3.29
CA ALA A 264 14.58 -4.41 4.01
C ALA A 264 14.83 -4.57 5.52
N GLN A 265 14.38 -5.68 6.12
CA GLN A 265 14.64 -6.02 7.51
C GLN A 265 16.15 -6.21 7.76
N LYS A 266 16.83 -7.02 6.95
CA LYS A 266 18.29 -7.21 7.03
C LYS A 266 19.05 -5.89 6.89
N ALA A 267 18.65 -5.03 5.95
CA ALA A 267 19.25 -3.71 5.78
C ALA A 267 19.03 -2.80 7.00
N GLN A 268 17.85 -2.87 7.62
CA GLN A 268 17.57 -2.16 8.87
C GLN A 268 18.43 -2.71 10.02
N GLU A 269 18.55 -4.03 10.16
CA GLU A 269 19.40 -4.66 11.17
C GLU A 269 20.87 -4.28 11.01
N MET A 270 21.41 -4.30 9.79
CA MET A 270 22.78 -3.85 9.52
C MET A 270 22.98 -2.37 9.88
N ARG A 271 21.99 -1.50 9.61
CA ARG A 271 22.05 -0.09 10.02
C ARG A 271 22.07 0.05 11.53
N LEU A 272 21.24 -0.71 12.25
CA LEU A 272 21.21 -0.71 13.71
C LEU A 272 22.54 -1.23 14.29
N ALA A 273 23.07 -2.33 13.74
CA ALA A 273 24.37 -2.89 14.13
C ALA A 273 25.51 -1.88 13.91
N ARG A 274 25.48 -1.12 12.81
CA ARG A 274 26.46 -0.03 12.57
C ARG A 274 26.35 1.08 13.61
N VAL A 275 25.14 1.44 14.04
CA VAL A 275 24.93 2.43 15.12
C VAL A 275 25.45 1.90 16.45
N GLU A 276 25.21 0.62 16.77
CA GLU A 276 25.74 -0.04 17.97
C GLU A 276 27.27 -0.07 17.97
N ALA A 277 27.91 -0.48 16.88
CA ALA A 277 29.37 -0.46 16.75
C ALA A 277 29.96 0.95 16.91
N GLN A 278 29.28 1.98 16.39
CA GLN A 278 29.68 3.38 16.60
C GLN A 278 29.57 3.80 18.07
N LEU A 279 28.53 3.36 18.78
CA LEU A 279 28.37 3.62 20.21
C LEU A 279 29.47 2.92 21.02
N GLU A 280 29.75 1.65 20.73
CA GLU A 280 30.84 0.91 21.37
C GLU A 280 32.19 1.59 21.17
N ALA A 281 32.52 1.99 19.94
CA ALA A 281 33.76 2.70 19.65
C ALA A 281 33.87 4.02 20.43
N LEU A 282 32.77 4.77 20.58
CA LEU A 282 32.75 6.00 21.38
C LEU A 282 32.92 5.73 22.88
N LEU A 283 32.35 4.64 23.39
CA LEU A 283 32.51 4.23 24.78
C LEU A 283 33.95 3.80 25.08
N SER A 284 34.56 3.02 24.19
CA SER A 284 35.97 2.63 24.30
C SER A 284 36.88 3.87 24.34
N ARG A 285 36.68 4.82 23.42
CA ARG A 285 37.42 6.10 23.41
C ARG A 285 37.23 6.90 24.70
N TRP A 286 36.01 6.94 25.25
CA TRP A 286 35.75 7.61 26.52
C TRP A 286 36.51 6.92 27.66
N ASN A 287 36.50 5.59 27.71
CA ASN A 287 37.22 4.81 28.72
C ASN A 287 38.73 5.04 28.63
N GLU A 288 39.30 5.06 27.42
CA GLU A 288 40.72 5.37 27.19
C GLU A 288 41.08 6.78 27.65
N GLN A 289 40.30 7.80 27.26
CA GLN A 289 40.51 9.18 27.71
C GLN A 289 40.48 9.30 29.23
N ARG A 290 39.57 8.57 29.89
CA ARG A 290 39.50 8.52 31.35
C ARG A 290 40.74 7.88 31.95
N LYS A 291 41.22 6.75 31.41
CA LYS A 291 42.46 6.09 31.86
C LYS A 291 43.67 7.02 31.74
N LEU A 292 43.81 7.72 30.62
CA LEU A 292 44.88 8.72 30.41
C LEU A 292 44.79 9.87 31.41
N SER A 293 43.59 10.40 31.64
CA SER A 293 43.37 11.47 32.61
C SER A 293 43.73 11.04 34.04
N LEU A 294 43.40 9.81 34.43
CA LEU A 294 43.76 9.24 35.72
C LEU A 294 45.28 9.12 35.86
N ARG A 295 45.97 8.60 34.84
CA ARG A 295 47.45 8.50 34.81
C ARG A 295 48.13 9.86 34.96
N HIS A 296 47.61 10.89 34.28
CA HIS A 296 48.13 12.25 34.39
C HIS A 296 47.93 12.83 35.80
N CYS A 297 46.75 12.64 36.40
CA CYS A 297 46.48 13.08 37.77
C CYS A 297 47.38 12.37 38.80
N THR A 298 47.62 11.06 38.65
CA THR A 298 48.54 10.33 39.53
C THR A 298 49.98 10.80 39.38
N SER A 299 50.43 11.07 38.14
CA SER A 299 51.77 11.61 37.89
C SER A 299 51.96 12.99 38.52
N LEU A 300 50.98 13.90 38.37
CA LEU A 300 51.03 15.22 39.01
C LEU A 300 51.08 15.13 40.54
N ARG A 301 50.29 14.25 41.15
CA ARG A 301 50.33 14.03 42.61
C ARG A 301 51.68 13.47 43.07
N ILE A 302 52.28 12.57 42.32
CA ILE A 302 53.63 12.04 42.61
C ILE A 302 54.66 13.18 42.52
N SER A 303 54.65 13.97 41.44
CA SER A 303 55.55 15.12 41.29
C SER A 303 55.39 16.18 42.38
N GLN A 304 54.15 16.44 42.82
CA GLN A 304 53.87 17.34 43.95
C GLN A 304 54.39 16.79 45.27
N LYS A 305 54.22 15.49 45.53
CA LYS A 305 54.77 14.83 46.72
C LYS A 305 56.30 14.84 46.73
N VAL A 306 56.94 14.56 45.58
CA VAL A 306 58.41 14.60 45.47
C VAL A 306 58.93 16.03 45.72
N ARG A 307 58.28 17.07 45.17
CA ARG A 307 58.64 18.47 45.45
C ARG A 307 58.43 18.88 46.92
N ALA A 308 57.50 18.26 47.63
CA ALA A 308 57.28 18.55 49.04
C ALA A 308 58.30 17.87 49.97
N VAL A 309 58.98 16.81 49.51
CA VAL A 309 59.94 16.02 50.31
C VAL A 309 61.39 16.45 50.05
N VAL A 310 61.71 17.04 48.90
CA VAL A 310 63.05 17.58 48.61
C VAL A 310 63.07 19.07 48.96
N PRO A 311 63.67 19.50 50.08
CA PRO A 311 63.82 20.92 50.39
C PRO A 311 64.69 21.59 49.31
N PRO A 312 64.41 22.86 48.97
CA PRO A 312 65.29 23.60 48.07
C PRO A 312 66.68 23.69 48.71
N VAL A 313 67.67 23.10 48.06
CA VAL A 313 69.08 23.31 48.40
C VAL A 313 69.36 24.77 48.03
N LEU A 314 69.46 25.63 49.05
CA LEU A 314 70.02 26.98 48.97
C LEU A 314 71.54 26.89 48.99
#